data_AF-A0A7L2G715-F1
#
_entry.id   AF-A0A7L2G715-F1
#
_cell.length_a   1.000
_cell.length_b   1.000
_cell.length_c   1.000
_cell.angle_alpha   90.00
_cell.angle_beta   90.00
_cell.angle_gamma   90.00
#
_symmetry.space_group_name_H-M   'P 1'
#
loop_
_entity.id
_entity.type
_entity.pdbx_description
1 polymer ?
#
loop_
_entity_poly.entity_id
_entity_poly.type
_entity_poly.pdbx_seq_one_letter_code
_entity_poly.pdbx_strand_id
1 'polypeptide(L)'
;MWLKSQILLLYCIASEVWMTKQLDSRRNFPQGLYSVEDGGSAKWNRLKRSLYQGRSCRVRGCCTGRNDDCNFNIISKAAICYCDQFCASDSPGPVDCCADYWDVCDHPIEPTRSDEPWPPPASGCYKDGRYYGEGTIIKDNCNSCKCFQSLWKCSKEVCLVRQDLIQYINSGDYGWKADNYSQFWGMTVEGGFKKRLGTFPPSHSLLNMKEAPGNSLPEEKFPAFFAATYAWPEWIHDPLDQRSCGASWAFSTASVAADRIAIHSKGQFTDNLSAQNLVSCDTRNQHGCNGGSIDGAWRYLKTHGVVSYACYPSFWNDHLEASGENHCYVSSEYGKNYTNEPCPNALEESNQLYRCASHYRVSSKETDIMKEIMDKGPVQGMVSLEDD
;
A
#
# COMPACT_ATOMS: atom_id res chain seq x y z
N MET A 1 18.54 -44.29 7.58
CA MET A 1 18.46 -42.82 7.77
C MET A 1 18.90 -42.04 6.54
N TRP A 2 19.89 -42.50 5.75
CA TRP A 2 20.32 -41.81 4.52
C TRP A 2 19.28 -41.75 3.38
N LEU A 3 18.49 -42.80 3.17
CA LEU A 3 17.51 -42.84 2.08
C LEU A 3 16.35 -41.85 2.26
N LYS A 4 15.94 -41.59 3.51
CA LYS A 4 14.86 -40.63 3.81
C LYS A 4 15.31 -39.18 3.62
N SER A 5 16.58 -38.88 3.87
CA SER A 5 17.16 -37.55 3.69
C SER A 5 17.31 -37.18 2.21
N GLN A 6 17.63 -38.15 1.35
CA GLN A 6 17.72 -37.93 -0.11
C GLN A 6 16.34 -37.71 -0.75
N ILE A 7 15.29 -38.38 -0.27
CA ILE A 7 13.93 -38.20 -0.78
C ILE A 7 13.38 -36.81 -0.42
N LEU A 8 13.68 -36.30 0.79
CA LEU A 8 13.32 -34.95 1.22
C LEU A 8 14.06 -33.88 0.38
N LEU A 9 15.35 -34.06 0.11
CA LEU A 9 16.12 -33.16 -0.75
C LEU A 9 15.60 -33.13 -2.19
N LEU A 10 15.23 -34.30 -2.74
CA LEU A 10 14.63 -34.39 -4.08
C LEU A 10 13.25 -33.69 -4.14
N TYR A 11 12.44 -33.80 -3.08
CA TYR A 11 11.16 -33.11 -2.99
C TYR A 11 11.33 -31.59 -2.92
N CYS A 12 12.27 -31.09 -2.11
CA CYS A 12 12.55 -29.65 -1.99
C CYS A 12 13.02 -29.04 -3.33
N ILE A 13 13.93 -29.72 -4.03
CA ILE A 13 14.43 -29.25 -5.34
C ILE A 13 13.32 -29.27 -6.39
N ALA A 14 12.45 -30.28 -6.38
CA ALA A 14 11.32 -30.35 -7.32
C ALA A 14 10.31 -29.21 -7.11
N SER A 15 10.06 -28.81 -5.86
CA SER A 15 9.18 -27.68 -5.53
C SER A 15 9.77 -26.32 -5.92
N GLU A 16 11.08 -26.11 -5.81
CA GLU A 16 11.72 -24.85 -6.25
C GLU A 16 11.77 -24.71 -7.78
N VAL A 17 11.98 -25.81 -8.50
CA VAL A 17 11.93 -25.82 -9.98
C VAL A 17 10.51 -25.60 -10.50
N TRP A 18 9.48 -26.04 -9.77
CA TRP A 18 8.08 -25.77 -10.13
C TRP A 18 7.70 -24.30 -9.88
N MET A 19 8.16 -23.70 -8.77
CA MET A 19 7.93 -22.27 -8.47
C MET A 19 8.61 -21.32 -9.46
N THR A 20 9.83 -21.63 -9.90
CA THR A 20 10.55 -20.80 -10.89
C THR A 20 9.89 -20.82 -12.27
N LYS A 21 9.38 -21.98 -12.72
CA LYS A 21 8.61 -22.07 -13.98
C LYS A 21 7.27 -21.33 -13.95
N GLN A 22 6.63 -21.24 -12.78
CA GLN A 22 5.34 -20.55 -12.65
C GLN A 22 5.50 -19.02 -12.60
N LEU A 23 6.63 -18.53 -12.06
CA LEU A 23 7.02 -17.11 -12.08
C LEU A 23 7.37 -16.61 -13.49
N ASP A 24 8.05 -17.42 -14.31
CA ASP A 24 8.37 -17.05 -15.70
C ASP A 24 7.13 -17.04 -16.61
N SER A 25 6.13 -17.89 -16.34
CA SER A 25 4.86 -17.89 -17.08
C SER A 25 4.05 -16.60 -16.87
N ARG A 26 4.20 -15.92 -15.73
CA ARG A 26 3.55 -14.63 -15.44
C ARG A 26 4.22 -13.41 -16.06
N ARG A 27 5.40 -13.55 -16.70
CA ARG A 27 6.15 -12.43 -17.30
C ARG A 27 5.88 -12.19 -18.79
N ASN A 28 5.07 -13.01 -19.45
CA ASN A 28 4.79 -12.86 -20.86
C ASN A 28 3.41 -12.23 -21.12
N PHE A 29 3.36 -10.90 -21.20
CA PHE A 29 2.38 -10.16 -21.99
C PHE A 29 3.11 -9.16 -22.92
N PRO A 30 2.61 -8.92 -24.14
CA PRO A 30 3.44 -8.54 -25.28
C PRO A 30 3.77 -7.05 -25.33
N GLN A 31 5.05 -6.73 -25.52
CA GLN A 31 5.53 -5.44 -25.98
C GLN A 31 5.31 -5.31 -27.49
N GLY A 32 4.50 -4.33 -27.90
CA GLY A 32 4.36 -3.96 -29.30
C GLY A 32 3.58 -2.67 -29.47
N LEU A 33 4.30 -1.53 -29.53
CA LEU A 33 3.99 -0.47 -30.50
C LEU A 33 5.16 0.53 -30.60
N TYR A 34 5.47 0.89 -31.85
CA TYR A 34 6.52 1.78 -32.35
C TYR A 34 7.90 1.16 -32.61
N SER A 35 7.94 0.36 -33.68
CA SER A 35 9.07 0.38 -34.62
C SER A 35 9.06 1.68 -35.42
N VAL A 36 10.22 2.32 -35.55
CA VAL A 36 10.58 3.09 -36.75
C VAL A 36 11.98 2.66 -37.16
N GLU A 37 12.09 2.41 -38.45
CA GLU A 37 13.12 1.66 -39.15
C GLU A 37 14.50 2.33 -39.23
N ASP A 38 15.45 1.44 -39.50
CA ASP A 38 16.87 1.59 -39.75
C ASP A 38 17.21 2.45 -40.98
N GLY A 39 18.39 3.08 -40.91
CA GLY A 39 18.97 3.90 -41.97
C GLY A 39 20.48 4.06 -41.88
N GLY A 40 21.21 2.93 -41.87
CA GLY A 40 22.52 2.69 -42.47
C GLY A 40 23.67 3.73 -42.40
N SER A 41 24.74 3.28 -41.71
CA SER A 41 26.16 3.33 -42.15
C SER A 41 27.15 4.32 -41.50
N ALA A 42 27.72 3.84 -40.39
CA ALA A 42 29.15 3.71 -40.11
C ALA A 42 30.06 4.96 -39.95
N LYS A 43 30.33 5.34 -38.68
CA LYS A 43 31.64 5.05 -38.04
C LYS A 43 31.58 5.25 -36.52
N TRP A 44 31.99 4.21 -35.81
CA TRP A 44 31.87 4.03 -34.36
C TRP A 44 32.88 4.84 -33.53
N ASN A 45 32.47 5.14 -32.29
CA ASN A 45 33.24 5.40 -31.07
C ASN A 45 33.50 6.86 -30.61
N ARG A 46 32.44 7.53 -30.13
CA ARG A 46 32.45 8.24 -28.82
C ARG A 46 31.04 8.66 -28.38
N LEU A 47 30.11 7.71 -28.29
CA LEU A 47 28.82 7.93 -27.62
C LEU A 47 28.63 6.88 -26.53
N LYS A 48 29.02 7.26 -25.30
CA LYS A 48 28.35 6.90 -24.04
C LYS A 48 28.77 7.87 -22.94
N ARG A 49 28.35 9.12 -23.10
CA ARG A 49 28.09 10.06 -21.99
C ARG A 49 26.66 10.54 -22.19
N SER A 50 25.68 9.71 -21.86
CA SER A 50 24.29 10.17 -21.78
C SER A 50 23.86 10.26 -20.32
N LEU A 51 23.17 11.37 -20.04
CA LEU A 51 22.14 11.51 -19.01
C LEU A 51 22.61 11.57 -17.55
N TYR A 52 23.47 12.54 -17.23
CA TYR A 52 23.29 13.35 -16.02
C TYR A 52 23.57 14.81 -16.41
N GLN A 53 22.67 15.72 -16.07
CA GLN A 53 22.79 17.14 -16.41
C GLN A 53 24.11 17.71 -15.86
N GLY A 54 25.11 17.81 -16.72
CA GLY A 54 26.38 18.49 -16.49
C GLY A 54 26.14 19.99 -16.30
N ARG A 55 25.76 20.37 -15.09
CA ARG A 55 25.57 21.76 -14.66
C ARG A 55 26.25 22.01 -13.31
N SER A 56 27.31 21.26 -12.98
CA SER A 56 27.98 21.38 -11.70
C SER A 56 28.63 22.76 -11.57
N CYS A 57 29.45 23.16 -12.54
CA CYS A 57 30.08 24.49 -12.55
C CYS A 57 29.06 25.59 -12.85
N ARG A 58 28.04 25.31 -13.66
CA ARG A 58 26.95 26.28 -13.90
C ARG A 58 26.14 26.60 -12.65
N VAL A 59 25.97 25.65 -11.72
CA VAL A 59 25.26 25.87 -10.45
C VAL A 59 26.17 26.50 -9.39
N ARG A 60 27.43 26.06 -9.32
CA ARG A 60 28.35 26.49 -8.27
C ARG A 60 29.04 27.83 -8.56
N GLY A 61 29.35 28.12 -9.82
CA GLY A 61 30.22 29.21 -10.22
C GLY A 61 31.71 28.80 -10.27
N CYS A 62 32.50 29.56 -11.01
CA CYS A 62 33.93 29.30 -11.24
C CYS A 62 34.79 29.96 -10.17
N CYS A 63 35.79 29.24 -9.65
CA CYS A 63 36.72 29.76 -8.65
C CYS A 63 38.08 30.10 -9.28
N THR A 64 38.71 31.18 -8.82
CA THR A 64 40.06 31.55 -9.24
C THR A 64 41.12 30.76 -8.46
N GLY A 65 42.23 30.44 -9.13
CA GLY A 65 43.29 29.61 -8.54
C GLY A 65 42.88 28.15 -8.28
N ARG A 66 43.68 27.41 -7.51
CA ARG A 66 43.33 26.08 -7.00
C ARG A 66 42.55 26.24 -5.70
N ASN A 67 41.35 25.69 -5.65
CA ASN A 67 40.46 25.79 -4.50
C ASN A 67 39.80 24.43 -4.27
N ASP A 68 40.33 23.69 -3.30
CA ASP A 68 39.88 22.34 -2.98
C ASP A 68 38.43 22.33 -2.41
N ASP A 69 37.92 23.47 -1.94
CA ASP A 69 36.50 23.61 -1.55
C ASP A 69 35.59 23.86 -2.75
N CYS A 70 36.14 24.21 -3.93
CA CYS A 70 35.42 24.53 -5.16
C CYS A 70 35.00 23.28 -5.94
N ASN A 71 34.27 22.40 -5.24
CA ASN A 71 33.98 21.06 -5.71
C ASN A 71 32.47 20.72 -5.68
N PHE A 72 32.12 19.62 -6.34
CA PHE A 72 30.78 19.06 -6.37
C PHE A 72 30.82 17.53 -6.21
N ASN A 73 29.98 17.01 -5.33
CA ASN A 73 29.86 15.56 -5.11
C ASN A 73 29.01 14.89 -6.19
N ILE A 74 29.62 13.96 -6.93
CA ILE A 74 28.94 13.11 -7.90
C ILE A 74 28.53 11.82 -7.16
N ILE A 75 27.37 11.87 -6.51
CA ILE A 75 26.82 10.78 -5.67
C ILE A 75 26.76 9.46 -6.43
N SER A 76 26.42 9.48 -7.72
CA SER A 76 26.31 8.28 -8.57
C SER A 76 27.64 7.57 -8.85
N LYS A 77 28.78 8.20 -8.56
CA LYS A 77 30.12 7.65 -8.78
C LYS A 77 30.99 7.64 -7.54
N ALA A 78 30.46 8.06 -6.38
CA ALA A 78 31.24 8.28 -5.16
C ALA A 78 32.53 9.08 -5.41
N ALA A 79 32.44 10.11 -6.27
CA ALA A 79 33.58 10.90 -6.71
C ALA A 79 33.29 12.39 -6.56
N ILE A 80 34.35 13.18 -6.45
CA ILE A 80 34.30 14.64 -6.36
C ILE A 80 34.79 15.20 -7.70
N CYS A 81 34.15 16.26 -8.19
CA CYS A 81 34.67 17.03 -9.32
C CYS A 81 34.89 18.50 -8.96
N TYR A 82 35.78 19.20 -9.67
CA TYR A 82 36.20 20.57 -9.39
C TYR A 82 35.84 21.55 -10.51
N CYS A 83 35.60 22.81 -10.12
CA CYS A 83 35.23 23.93 -11.00
C CYS A 83 36.18 25.13 -10.87
N ASP A 84 37.41 24.91 -10.45
CA ASP A 84 38.41 25.95 -10.22
C ASP A 84 39.35 26.14 -11.41
N GLN A 85 40.15 27.21 -11.38
CA GLN A 85 41.06 27.54 -12.49
C GLN A 85 42.19 26.53 -12.67
N PHE A 86 42.39 25.62 -11.69
CA PHE A 86 43.35 24.52 -11.82
C PHE A 86 42.93 23.52 -12.91
N CYS A 87 41.63 23.41 -13.21
CA CYS A 87 41.15 22.61 -14.32
C CYS A 87 41.67 23.06 -15.69
N ALA A 88 42.05 24.34 -15.84
CA ALA A 88 42.66 24.91 -17.03
C ALA A 88 44.21 24.89 -17.02
N SER A 89 44.84 24.32 -16.00
CA SER A 89 46.28 24.54 -15.74
C SER A 89 47.25 23.72 -16.60
N ASP A 90 46.86 22.57 -17.17
CA ASP A 90 47.69 21.77 -18.09
C ASP A 90 46.85 20.89 -19.02
N SER A 91 47.37 20.50 -20.21
CA SER A 91 46.64 19.66 -21.19
C SER A 91 47.19 18.23 -21.26
N PRO A 92 46.35 17.18 -21.16
CA PRO A 92 44.91 17.23 -20.95
C PRO A 92 44.62 17.54 -19.46
N GLY A 93 43.64 18.41 -19.19
CA GLY A 93 43.28 18.89 -17.84
C GLY A 93 43.26 17.82 -16.74
N PRO A 94 43.44 18.21 -15.45
CA PRO A 94 43.29 17.30 -14.33
C PRO A 94 42.02 16.43 -14.45
N VAL A 95 42.14 15.14 -14.13
CA VAL A 95 41.09 14.13 -14.36
C VAL A 95 39.81 14.41 -13.57
N ASP A 96 39.91 15.21 -12.50
CA ASP A 96 38.85 15.45 -11.53
C ASP A 96 38.00 16.70 -11.86
N CYS A 97 38.09 17.25 -13.07
CA CYS A 97 37.29 18.41 -13.48
C CYS A 97 35.84 18.04 -13.76
N CYS A 98 34.91 18.91 -13.34
CA CYS A 98 33.50 18.73 -13.64
C CYS A 98 33.25 18.77 -15.15
N ALA A 99 32.27 17.99 -15.60
CA ALA A 99 32.05 17.76 -17.03
C ALA A 99 31.68 19.02 -17.82
N ASP A 100 31.11 20.03 -17.17
CA ASP A 100 30.70 21.32 -17.75
C ASP A 100 31.70 22.45 -17.51
N TYR A 101 32.89 22.16 -16.95
CA TYR A 101 33.90 23.17 -16.66
C TYR A 101 34.29 23.99 -17.89
N TRP A 102 34.65 23.31 -18.99
CA TRP A 102 35.12 23.99 -20.21
C TRP A 102 34.04 24.84 -20.87
N ASP A 103 32.78 24.44 -20.77
CA ASP A 103 31.65 25.18 -21.33
C ASP A 103 31.26 26.41 -20.49
N VAL A 104 31.69 26.48 -19.22
CA VAL A 104 31.24 27.48 -18.24
C VAL A 104 32.36 28.40 -17.77
N CYS A 105 33.58 27.88 -17.62
CA CYS A 105 34.68 28.55 -16.92
C CYS A 105 35.91 28.85 -17.80
N ASP A 106 36.04 28.22 -18.99
CA ASP A 106 37.22 28.37 -19.86
C ASP A 106 37.13 29.57 -20.83
N HIS A 107 35.97 30.23 -20.92
CA HIS A 107 35.82 31.42 -21.75
C HIS A 107 35.77 32.68 -20.88
N PRO A 108 36.83 33.53 -20.91
CA PRO A 108 36.86 34.80 -20.22
C PRO A 108 36.10 35.84 -21.07
N ILE A 109 34.83 35.58 -21.35
CA ILE A 109 33.90 36.69 -21.52
C ILE A 109 33.51 36.99 -20.09
N GLU A 110 34.05 38.06 -19.51
CA GLU A 110 33.53 38.56 -18.25
C GLU A 110 32.01 38.62 -18.40
N PRO A 111 31.24 37.87 -17.60
CA PRO A 111 29.81 38.00 -17.66
C PRO A 111 29.55 39.47 -17.36
N THR A 112 29.01 40.20 -18.36
CA THR A 112 28.40 41.50 -18.13
C THR A 112 27.44 41.26 -16.99
N ARG A 113 27.85 41.70 -15.80
CA ARG A 113 27.08 41.66 -14.59
C ARG A 113 25.76 42.28 -14.98
N SER A 114 24.70 41.48 -15.05
CA SER A 114 23.37 42.03 -15.24
C SER A 114 23.22 43.08 -14.13
N ASP A 115 22.99 44.32 -14.51
CA ASP A 115 22.67 45.39 -13.55
C ASP A 115 21.32 45.14 -12.85
N GLU A 116 20.71 43.97 -13.01
CA GLU A 116 19.74 43.47 -12.05
C GLU A 116 20.46 43.14 -10.73
N PRO A 117 20.08 43.82 -9.63
CA PRO A 117 20.57 43.45 -8.32
C PRO A 117 20.21 41.99 -8.04
N TRP A 118 21.22 41.15 -7.84
CA TRP A 118 21.10 39.94 -7.04
C TRP A 118 21.17 40.36 -5.56
N PRO A 119 20.05 40.50 -4.87
CA PRO A 119 19.82 39.71 -3.68
C PRO A 119 19.08 38.43 -4.13
N PRO A 120 19.27 37.26 -3.47
CA PRO A 120 18.20 36.28 -3.49
C PRO A 120 16.90 37.03 -3.12
N PRO A 121 15.74 36.75 -3.74
CA PRO A 121 14.52 37.45 -3.38
C PRO A 121 14.45 37.48 -1.86
N ALA A 122 14.37 38.68 -1.27
CA ALA A 122 14.73 38.92 0.14
C ALA A 122 13.91 38.08 1.15
N SER A 123 12.94 37.33 0.66
CA SER A 123 12.07 36.40 1.34
C SER A 123 11.86 35.15 0.48
N GLY A 124 12.26 33.98 0.98
CA GLY A 124 12.04 32.68 0.33
C GLY A 124 12.75 31.55 1.06
N CYS A 125 12.27 30.31 0.89
CA CYS A 125 12.73 29.15 1.64
C CYS A 125 13.43 28.14 0.74
N TYR A 126 14.38 27.39 1.29
CA TYR A 126 15.04 26.29 0.59
C TYR A 126 14.62 24.95 1.21
N LYS A 127 14.41 23.94 0.36
CA LYS A 127 14.22 22.54 0.78
C LYS A 127 14.82 21.61 -0.26
N ASP A 128 15.61 20.62 0.18
CA ASP A 128 16.27 19.62 -0.66
C ASP A 128 17.04 20.24 -1.85
N GLY A 129 17.71 21.37 -1.60
CA GLY A 129 18.46 22.12 -2.62
C GLY A 129 17.62 22.91 -3.63
N ARG A 130 16.28 22.98 -3.47
CA ARG A 130 15.37 23.78 -4.31
C ARG A 130 14.88 25.04 -3.59
N TYR A 131 14.78 26.14 -4.34
CA TYR A 131 14.22 27.41 -3.86
C TYR A 131 12.71 27.46 -4.01
N TYR A 132 12.03 28.00 -3.00
CA TYR A 132 10.60 28.24 -2.95
C TYR A 132 10.34 29.70 -2.57
N GLY A 133 9.47 30.38 -3.32
CA GLY A 133 9.11 31.77 -3.04
C GLY A 133 8.37 31.93 -1.71
N GLU A 134 8.44 33.13 -1.13
CA GLU A 134 7.68 33.49 0.08
C GLU A 134 6.18 33.16 -0.06
N GLY A 135 5.58 32.64 1.00
CA GLY A 135 4.17 32.24 1.02
C GLY A 135 3.87 30.89 0.37
N THR A 136 4.85 30.25 -0.30
CA THR A 136 4.67 28.92 -0.90
C THR A 136 4.31 27.89 0.18
N ILE A 137 3.33 27.04 -0.13
CA ILE A 137 2.92 25.92 0.73
C ILE A 137 3.36 24.62 0.05
N ILE A 138 4.08 23.79 0.79
CA ILE A 138 4.45 22.43 0.38
C ILE A 138 3.88 21.42 1.37
N LYS A 139 3.68 20.18 0.92
CA LYS A 139 3.43 19.06 1.83
C LYS A 139 4.73 18.35 2.15
N ASP A 140 4.96 18.13 3.44
CA ASP A 140 6.05 17.33 3.96
C ASP A 140 5.48 16.16 4.74
N ASN A 141 5.44 14.99 4.11
CA ASN A 141 4.64 13.86 4.59
C ASN A 141 3.18 14.33 4.83
N CYS A 142 2.66 14.20 6.05
CA CYS A 142 1.31 14.64 6.42
C CYS A 142 1.23 16.14 6.76
N ASN A 143 2.37 16.81 6.95
CA ASN A 143 2.42 18.18 7.43
C ASN A 143 2.37 19.20 6.28
N SER A 144 1.64 20.30 6.50
CA SER A 144 1.58 21.43 5.58
C SER A 144 2.57 22.50 6.02
N CYS A 145 3.55 22.81 5.17
CA CYS A 145 4.63 23.73 5.45
C CYS A 145 4.51 24.97 4.60
N LYS A 146 4.28 26.12 5.24
CA LYS A 146 4.25 27.43 4.59
C LYS A 146 5.59 28.13 4.76
N CYS A 147 6.17 28.59 3.65
CA CYS A 147 7.34 29.45 3.69
C CYS A 147 6.93 30.83 4.23
N PHE A 148 7.54 31.24 5.34
CA PHE A 148 7.30 32.53 5.95
C PHE A 148 8.59 33.11 6.51
N GLN A 149 8.99 34.29 6.05
CA GLN A 149 10.23 34.98 6.44
C GLN A 149 11.46 34.07 6.28
N SER A 150 11.54 33.39 5.14
CA SER A 150 12.63 32.45 4.81
C SER A 150 12.76 31.24 5.76
N LEU A 151 11.73 30.97 6.58
CA LEU A 151 11.62 29.79 7.43
C LEU A 151 10.38 28.97 7.07
N TRP A 152 10.51 27.64 7.13
CA TRP A 152 9.36 26.75 6.99
C TRP A 152 8.55 26.73 8.29
N LYS A 153 7.31 27.21 8.22
CA LYS A 153 6.31 27.05 9.28
C LYS A 153 5.40 25.89 8.93
N CYS A 154 5.69 24.73 9.52
CA CYS A 154 4.93 23.50 9.31
C CYS A 154 3.87 23.29 10.40
N SER A 155 2.78 22.62 10.04
CA SER A 155 1.93 21.93 11.03
C SER A 155 2.74 20.90 11.82
N LYS A 156 2.25 20.53 12.99
CA LYS A 156 2.91 19.59 13.91
C LYS A 156 2.07 18.34 14.12
N GLU A 157 1.48 17.84 13.04
CA GLU A 157 0.73 16.59 13.05
C GLU A 157 1.69 15.40 13.14
N VAL A 158 1.27 14.37 13.88
CA VAL A 158 1.97 13.09 13.90
C VAL A 158 1.58 12.32 12.65
N CYS A 159 2.53 12.11 11.74
CA CYS A 159 2.30 11.34 10.53
C CYS A 159 2.27 9.85 10.84
N LEU A 160 1.47 9.10 10.09
CA LEU A 160 1.34 7.65 10.26
C LEU A 160 2.65 6.94 9.88
N VAL A 161 3.24 7.30 8.74
CA VAL A 161 4.54 6.79 8.32
C VAL A 161 5.65 7.65 8.90
N ARG A 162 6.47 7.06 9.78
CA ARG A 162 7.56 7.74 10.51
C ARG A 162 8.87 6.97 10.35
N GLN A 163 9.86 7.63 9.73
CA GLN A 163 11.14 6.99 9.44
C GLN A 163 11.92 6.65 10.71
N ASP A 164 11.83 7.49 11.73
CA ASP A 164 12.41 7.29 13.06
C ASP A 164 11.79 6.08 13.77
N LEU A 165 10.46 5.92 13.71
CA LEU A 165 9.77 4.76 14.26
C LEU A 165 10.19 3.47 13.54
N ILE A 166 10.20 3.48 12.20
CA ILE A 166 10.62 2.33 11.39
C ILE A 166 12.05 1.91 11.76
N GLN A 167 12.97 2.86 11.91
CA GLN A 167 14.34 2.57 12.34
C GLN A 167 14.41 2.03 13.76
N TYR A 168 13.61 2.57 14.69
CA TYR A 168 13.53 2.10 16.06
C TYR A 168 13.05 0.64 16.13
N ILE A 169 11.94 0.30 15.47
CA ILE A 169 11.40 -1.07 15.45
C ILE A 169 12.41 -2.04 14.84
N ASN A 170 13.01 -1.67 13.71
CA ASN A 170 13.98 -2.52 13.01
C ASN A 170 15.32 -2.65 13.74
N SER A 171 15.56 -1.86 14.79
CA SER A 171 16.71 -2.05 15.69
C SER A 171 16.49 -3.15 16.73
N GLY A 172 15.24 -3.54 16.97
CA GLY A 172 14.87 -4.65 17.85
C GLY A 172 14.71 -5.99 17.12
N ASP A 173 14.55 -7.06 17.90
CA ASP A 173 14.27 -8.42 17.40
C ASP A 173 12.86 -8.85 17.85
N TYR A 174 11.86 -8.48 17.05
CA TYR A 174 10.44 -8.74 17.33
C TYR A 174 9.85 -9.84 16.44
N GLY A 175 10.67 -10.48 15.58
CA GLY A 175 10.19 -11.47 14.59
C GLY A 175 9.50 -10.87 13.36
N TRP A 176 9.45 -9.55 13.22
CA TRP A 176 8.94 -8.82 12.07
C TRP A 176 9.77 -7.55 11.81
N LYS A 177 9.57 -6.90 10.65
CA LYS A 177 10.25 -5.65 10.28
C LYS A 177 9.25 -4.60 9.82
N ALA A 178 9.42 -3.37 10.29
CA ALA A 178 8.65 -2.22 9.83
C ALA A 178 9.18 -1.72 8.49
N ASP A 179 8.31 -1.19 7.63
CA ASP A 179 8.68 -0.63 6.34
C ASP A 179 7.81 0.59 5.98
N ASN A 180 8.27 1.37 5.00
CA ASN A 180 7.55 2.53 4.50
C ASN A 180 6.52 2.12 3.44
N TYR A 181 5.27 1.98 3.88
CA TYR A 181 4.14 1.74 2.99
C TYR A 181 3.65 3.04 2.35
N SER A 182 3.95 3.24 1.07
CA SER A 182 3.62 4.46 0.33
C SER A 182 2.13 4.81 0.32
N GLN A 183 1.25 3.81 0.44
CA GLN A 183 -0.21 3.98 0.54
C GLN A 183 -0.67 4.74 1.80
N PHE A 184 0.20 4.89 2.80
CA PHE A 184 -0.05 5.60 4.05
C PHE A 184 0.72 6.92 4.14
N TRP A 185 1.56 7.22 3.14
CA TRP A 185 2.30 8.47 3.09
C TRP A 185 1.37 9.66 3.02
N GLY A 186 1.60 10.68 3.85
CA GLY A 186 0.75 11.87 3.92
C GLY A 186 -0.47 11.75 4.82
N MET A 187 -0.72 10.60 5.44
CA MET A 187 -1.77 10.45 6.46
C MET A 187 -1.26 10.82 7.85
N THR A 188 -2.09 11.45 8.66
CA THR A 188 -1.85 11.59 10.10
C THR A 188 -2.19 10.28 10.81
N VAL A 189 -1.63 10.04 12.00
CA VAL A 189 -1.99 8.86 12.83
C VAL A 189 -3.49 8.84 13.11
N GLU A 190 -4.06 9.96 13.55
CA GLU A 190 -5.51 10.09 13.82
C GLU A 190 -6.34 9.78 12.57
N GLY A 191 -5.96 10.35 11.42
CA GLY A 191 -6.64 10.12 10.15
C GLY A 191 -6.54 8.67 9.69
N GLY A 192 -5.36 8.07 9.84
CA GLY A 192 -5.10 6.66 9.57
C GLY A 192 -6.00 5.76 10.42
N PHE A 193 -5.98 5.95 11.73
CA PHE A 193 -6.81 5.18 12.66
C PHE A 193 -8.29 5.34 12.33
N LYS A 194 -8.78 6.56 12.14
CA LYS A 194 -10.19 6.80 11.81
C LYS A 194 -10.63 6.19 10.47
N LYS A 195 -9.74 6.12 9.48
CA LYS A 195 -10.07 5.68 8.11
C LYS A 195 -9.72 4.24 7.81
N ARG A 196 -8.84 3.61 8.59
CA ARG A 196 -8.42 2.21 8.40
C ARG A 196 -8.93 1.30 9.51
N LEU A 197 -9.17 1.82 10.72
CA LEU A 197 -9.81 1.08 11.81
C LEU A 197 -11.31 1.38 11.79
N GLY A 198 -12.11 0.32 11.71
CA GLY A 198 -13.56 0.43 11.63
C GLY A 198 -14.31 -0.45 12.62
N THR A 199 -13.64 -1.32 13.36
CA THR A 199 -14.32 -2.28 14.22
C THR A 199 -14.47 -1.73 15.63
N PHE A 200 -15.70 -1.59 16.11
CA PHE A 200 -15.93 -1.17 17.49
C PHE A 200 -15.50 -2.25 18.49
N PRO A 201 -15.12 -1.84 19.72
CA PRO A 201 -14.86 -2.78 20.81
C PRO A 201 -16.00 -3.78 20.99
N PRO A 202 -15.69 -5.02 21.40
CA PRO A 202 -16.69 -6.07 21.54
C PRO A 202 -17.77 -5.66 22.55
N SER A 203 -19.04 -5.71 22.12
CA SER A 203 -20.18 -5.41 22.99
C SER A 203 -20.37 -6.48 24.07
N HIS A 204 -21.03 -6.15 25.18
CA HIS A 204 -21.42 -7.15 26.18
C HIS A 204 -22.25 -8.30 25.59
N SER A 205 -23.10 -8.00 24.60
CA SER A 205 -23.89 -8.99 23.88
C SER A 205 -22.99 -10.00 23.15
N LEU A 206 -21.94 -9.52 22.48
CA LEU A 206 -20.96 -10.36 21.80
C LEU A 206 -20.15 -11.23 22.77
N LEU A 207 -19.69 -10.65 23.88
CA LEU A 207 -18.93 -11.38 24.89
C LEU A 207 -19.76 -12.49 25.56
N ASN A 208 -21.06 -12.24 25.74
CA ASN A 208 -22.02 -13.20 26.31
C ASN A 208 -22.58 -14.19 25.29
N MET A 209 -22.19 -14.13 24.01
CA MET A 209 -22.60 -15.13 23.03
C MET A 209 -22.12 -16.52 23.45
N LYS A 210 -22.98 -17.51 23.21
CA LYS A 210 -22.65 -18.90 23.47
C LYS A 210 -21.45 -19.30 22.61
N GLU A 211 -20.41 -19.79 23.29
CA GLU A 211 -19.27 -20.38 22.60
C GLU A 211 -19.71 -21.64 21.85
N ALA A 212 -19.14 -21.85 20.66
CA ALA A 212 -19.34 -23.08 19.92
C ALA A 212 -19.01 -24.28 20.82
N PRO A 213 -19.91 -25.28 20.95
CA PRO A 213 -19.58 -26.48 21.70
C PRO A 213 -18.46 -27.22 20.97
N GLY A 214 -17.24 -27.10 21.50
CA GLY A 214 -16.07 -27.81 21.01
C GLY A 214 -15.61 -28.83 22.04
N ASN A 215 -15.47 -30.09 21.61
CA ASN A 215 -14.58 -31.00 22.33
C ASN A 215 -13.15 -30.56 21.97
N SER A 216 -12.54 -29.78 22.86
CA SER A 216 -11.15 -29.34 22.70
C SER A 216 -10.26 -30.57 22.47
N LEU A 217 -9.55 -30.58 21.35
CA LEU A 217 -8.58 -31.63 21.03
C LEU A 217 -7.20 -31.23 21.55
N PRO A 218 -6.35 -32.19 21.95
CA PRO A 218 -4.95 -31.93 22.24
C PRO A 218 -4.22 -31.34 21.02
N GLU A 219 -3.24 -30.48 21.27
CA GLU A 219 -2.49 -29.76 20.24
C GLU A 219 -1.80 -30.71 19.23
N GLU A 220 -1.37 -31.89 19.69
CA GLU A 220 -0.67 -32.89 18.88
C GLU A 220 -1.57 -33.52 17.79
N LYS A 221 -2.88 -33.25 17.83
CA LYS A 221 -3.83 -33.66 16.78
C LYS A 221 -3.88 -32.70 15.61
N PHE A 222 -3.28 -31.52 15.72
CA PHE A 222 -3.29 -30.51 14.67
C PHE A 222 -1.97 -30.55 13.87
N PRO A 223 -2.02 -30.22 12.56
CA PRO A 223 -0.81 -30.09 11.77
C PRO A 223 -0.02 -28.83 12.20
N ALA A 224 1.31 -28.91 12.13
CA ALA A 224 2.18 -27.76 12.40
C ALA A 224 1.96 -26.58 11.42
N PHE A 225 1.37 -26.84 10.25
CA PHE A 225 1.04 -25.83 9.24
C PHE A 225 -0.32 -26.15 8.62
N PHE A 226 -1.16 -25.12 8.51
CA PHE A 226 -2.45 -25.18 7.83
C PHE A 226 -2.68 -23.88 7.06
N ALA A 227 -3.11 -24.00 5.80
CA ALA A 227 -3.53 -22.87 4.97
C ALA A 227 -4.88 -23.20 4.33
N ALA A 228 -5.88 -22.34 4.57
CA ALA A 228 -7.22 -22.53 4.03
C ALA A 228 -7.23 -22.57 2.49
N THR A 229 -6.37 -21.79 1.84
CA THR A 229 -6.20 -21.75 0.38
C THR A 229 -5.70 -23.08 -0.22
N TYR A 230 -5.01 -23.90 0.57
CA TYR A 230 -4.59 -25.25 0.15
C TYR A 230 -5.64 -26.30 0.47
N ALA A 231 -6.36 -26.15 1.60
CA ALA A 231 -7.42 -27.06 2.00
C ALA A 231 -8.66 -26.94 1.11
N TRP A 232 -8.99 -25.72 0.67
CA TRP A 232 -10.11 -25.40 -0.22
C TRP A 232 -9.67 -24.49 -1.35
N PRO A 233 -8.97 -25.03 -2.37
CA PRO A 233 -8.60 -24.27 -3.55
C PRO A 233 -9.84 -23.66 -4.22
N GLU A 234 -9.70 -22.43 -4.74
CA GLU A 234 -10.75 -21.68 -5.45
C GLU A 234 -11.97 -21.25 -4.60
N TRP A 235 -12.05 -21.65 -3.32
CA TRP A 235 -13.15 -21.27 -2.42
C TRP A 235 -12.75 -20.26 -1.35
N ILE A 236 -11.47 -19.89 -1.32
CA ILE A 236 -10.96 -18.80 -0.50
C ILE A 236 -10.71 -17.61 -1.41
N HIS A 237 -11.46 -16.53 -1.20
CA HIS A 237 -11.39 -15.34 -2.03
C HIS A 237 -10.17 -14.48 -1.69
N ASP A 238 -9.71 -13.71 -2.69
CA ASP A 238 -8.65 -12.73 -2.49
C ASP A 238 -9.08 -11.59 -1.55
N PRO A 239 -8.13 -11.01 -0.80
CA PRO A 239 -8.43 -9.92 0.12
C PRO A 239 -8.97 -8.69 -0.61
N LEU A 240 -9.99 -8.07 -0.02
CA LEU A 240 -10.59 -6.82 -0.51
C LEU A 240 -9.99 -5.59 0.18
N ASP A 241 -9.80 -4.50 -0.56
CA ASP A 241 -9.31 -3.22 -0.01
C ASP A 241 -10.46 -2.31 0.43
N GLN A 242 -10.52 -2.01 1.73
CA GLN A 242 -11.49 -1.08 2.32
C GLN A 242 -11.16 0.40 2.06
N ARG A 243 -10.06 0.73 1.37
CA ARG A 243 -9.62 2.10 1.07
C ARG A 243 -9.64 3.00 2.31
N SER A 244 -9.96 4.28 2.14
CA SER A 244 -10.07 5.28 3.21
C SER A 244 -11.46 5.28 3.85
N CYS A 245 -11.93 4.11 4.28
CA CYS A 245 -13.21 3.89 4.93
C CYS A 245 -13.01 2.92 6.11
N GLY A 246 -13.41 3.32 7.32
CA GLY A 246 -13.35 2.49 8.53
C GLY A 246 -14.43 1.40 8.49
N ALA A 247 -14.31 0.46 7.55
CA ALA A 247 -15.29 -0.58 7.27
C ALA A 247 -14.73 -2.00 7.43
N SER A 248 -13.60 -2.16 8.14
CA SER A 248 -12.99 -3.47 8.44
C SER A 248 -14.01 -4.48 8.98
N TRP A 249 -14.95 -4.01 9.82
CA TRP A 249 -16.04 -4.80 10.38
C TRP A 249 -16.91 -5.47 9.29
N ALA A 250 -17.26 -4.74 8.23
CA ALA A 250 -18.08 -5.22 7.13
C ALA A 250 -17.29 -6.07 6.14
N PHE A 251 -16.08 -5.63 5.78
CA PHE A 251 -15.22 -6.34 4.83
C PHE A 251 -14.81 -7.72 5.34
N SER A 252 -14.39 -7.82 6.59
CA SER A 252 -14.02 -9.11 7.18
C SER A 252 -15.23 -10.03 7.39
N THR A 253 -16.41 -9.49 7.75
CA THR A 253 -17.64 -10.29 7.85
C THR A 253 -18.07 -10.82 6.48
N ALA A 254 -18.10 -10.00 5.44
CA ALA A 254 -18.48 -10.42 4.09
C ALA A 254 -17.51 -11.46 3.51
N SER A 255 -16.19 -11.25 3.68
CA SER A 255 -15.17 -12.18 3.18
C SER A 255 -15.26 -13.56 3.84
N VAL A 256 -15.35 -13.60 5.18
CA VAL A 256 -15.49 -14.87 5.92
C VAL A 256 -16.80 -15.57 5.56
N ALA A 257 -17.89 -14.82 5.38
CA ALA A 257 -19.16 -15.39 4.97
C ALA A 257 -19.10 -15.97 3.54
N ALA A 258 -18.45 -15.28 2.59
CA ALA A 258 -18.27 -15.75 1.21
C ALA A 258 -17.53 -17.09 1.17
N ASP A 259 -16.36 -17.15 1.82
CA ASP A 259 -15.54 -18.37 1.87
C ASP A 259 -16.31 -19.54 2.50
N ARG A 260 -17.00 -19.28 3.61
CA ARG A 260 -17.80 -20.32 4.29
C ARG A 260 -18.98 -20.78 3.45
N ILE A 261 -19.64 -19.90 2.70
CA ILE A 261 -20.71 -20.29 1.78
C ILE A 261 -20.17 -21.20 0.69
N ALA A 262 -19.00 -20.90 0.11
CA ALA A 262 -18.35 -21.75 -0.87
C ALA A 262 -18.00 -23.14 -0.30
N ILE A 263 -17.36 -23.17 0.87
CA ILE A 263 -16.98 -24.41 1.55
C ILE A 263 -18.21 -25.27 1.90
N HIS A 264 -19.22 -24.69 2.56
CA HIS A 264 -20.39 -25.43 3.02
C HIS A 264 -21.34 -25.85 1.90
N SER A 265 -21.38 -25.08 0.80
CA SER A 265 -22.15 -25.43 -0.40
C SER A 265 -21.41 -26.39 -1.32
N LYS A 266 -20.17 -26.77 -0.99
CA LYS A 266 -19.29 -27.60 -1.82
C LYS A 266 -19.10 -27.00 -3.23
N GLY A 267 -18.90 -25.69 -3.29
CA GLY A 267 -18.67 -24.95 -4.53
C GLY A 267 -19.93 -24.68 -5.37
N GLN A 268 -21.13 -24.92 -4.85
CA GLN A 268 -22.36 -24.52 -5.56
C GLN A 268 -22.55 -23.00 -5.60
N PHE A 269 -22.05 -22.30 -4.58
CA PHE A 269 -22.06 -20.84 -4.50
C PHE A 269 -20.65 -20.35 -4.23
N THR A 270 -20.04 -19.68 -5.19
CA THR A 270 -18.65 -19.17 -5.11
C THR A 270 -18.58 -17.66 -5.32
N ASP A 271 -19.70 -16.95 -5.12
CA ASP A 271 -19.71 -15.51 -5.24
C ASP A 271 -19.02 -14.87 -4.04
N ASN A 272 -18.16 -13.89 -4.31
CA ASN A 272 -17.72 -12.98 -3.26
C ASN A 272 -18.92 -12.11 -2.83
N LEU A 273 -19.01 -11.76 -1.55
CA LEU A 273 -20.13 -11.00 -0.99
C LEU A 273 -19.85 -9.50 -0.95
N SER A 274 -20.90 -8.70 -1.12
CA SER A 274 -20.78 -7.24 -1.09
C SER A 274 -20.61 -6.72 0.34
N ALA A 275 -19.38 -6.33 0.68
CA ALA A 275 -19.11 -5.52 1.86
C ALA A 275 -19.80 -4.14 1.77
N GLN A 276 -19.95 -3.59 0.56
CA GLN A 276 -20.64 -2.31 0.34
C GLN A 276 -22.10 -2.36 0.77
N ASN A 277 -22.78 -3.49 0.53
CA ASN A 277 -24.15 -3.67 0.98
C ASN A 277 -24.26 -3.56 2.50
N LEU A 278 -23.34 -4.16 3.26
CA LEU A 278 -23.29 -3.98 4.72
C LEU A 278 -23.00 -2.52 5.10
N VAL A 279 -22.00 -1.90 4.48
CA VAL A 279 -21.59 -0.51 4.79
C VAL A 279 -22.73 0.49 4.54
N SER A 280 -23.51 0.30 3.48
CA SER A 280 -24.60 1.21 3.11
C SER A 280 -25.93 0.90 3.78
N CYS A 281 -26.23 -0.37 4.08
CA CYS A 281 -27.59 -0.80 4.42
C CYS A 281 -27.75 -1.40 5.82
N ASP A 282 -26.68 -1.86 6.47
CA ASP A 282 -26.75 -2.20 7.89
C ASP A 282 -26.62 -0.89 8.68
N THR A 283 -27.76 -0.33 9.11
CA THR A 283 -27.82 0.99 9.77
C THR A 283 -28.17 0.90 11.27
N ARG A 284 -28.42 -0.30 11.79
CA ARG A 284 -28.82 -0.50 13.19
C ARG A 284 -27.60 -0.54 14.10
N ASN A 285 -27.25 0.60 14.69
CA ASN A 285 -26.04 0.79 15.51
C ASN A 285 -24.74 0.55 14.73
N GLN A 286 -24.76 0.86 13.45
CA GLN A 286 -23.61 0.80 12.55
C GLN A 286 -23.46 2.15 11.86
N HIS A 287 -22.23 2.56 11.59
CA HIS A 287 -21.91 3.89 11.09
C HIS A 287 -21.13 3.86 9.77
N GLY A 288 -21.28 2.79 8.98
CA GLY A 288 -20.64 2.62 7.68
C GLY A 288 -19.11 2.81 7.76
N CYS A 289 -18.59 3.82 7.07
CA CYS A 289 -17.16 4.18 7.08
C CYS A 289 -16.64 4.81 8.39
N ASN A 290 -17.51 5.10 9.35
CA ASN A 290 -17.12 5.56 10.69
C ASN A 290 -17.12 4.41 11.71
N GLY A 291 -17.30 3.18 11.25
CA GLY A 291 -17.16 1.97 12.04
C GLY A 291 -18.47 1.23 12.32
N GLY A 292 -18.32 0.03 12.86
CA GLY A 292 -19.40 -0.89 13.14
C GLY A 292 -18.99 -2.06 14.03
N SER A 293 -19.99 -2.78 14.55
CA SER A 293 -19.80 -3.99 15.34
C SER A 293 -19.96 -5.25 14.50
N ILE A 294 -19.09 -6.23 14.74
CA ILE A 294 -19.13 -7.51 14.01
C ILE A 294 -20.39 -8.31 14.32
N ASP A 295 -20.92 -8.22 15.55
CA ASP A 295 -22.14 -8.93 15.94
C ASP A 295 -23.39 -8.38 15.25
N GLY A 296 -23.41 -7.06 14.99
CA GLY A 296 -24.44 -6.43 14.18
C GLY A 296 -24.38 -6.93 12.73
N ALA A 297 -23.20 -6.99 12.14
CA ALA A 297 -23.01 -7.46 10.76
C ALA A 297 -23.45 -8.91 10.56
N TRP A 298 -23.06 -9.83 11.46
CA TRP A 298 -23.52 -11.22 11.42
C TRP A 298 -25.03 -11.36 11.65
N ARG A 299 -25.63 -10.50 12.48
CA ARG A 299 -27.08 -10.44 12.66
C ARG A 299 -27.78 -9.93 11.40
N TYR A 300 -27.20 -8.95 10.71
CA TYR A 300 -27.69 -8.46 9.43
C TYR A 300 -27.66 -9.56 8.37
N LEU A 301 -26.52 -10.25 8.20
CA LEU A 301 -26.39 -11.39 7.28
C LEU A 301 -27.42 -12.50 7.55
N LYS A 302 -27.72 -12.77 8.83
CA LYS A 302 -28.73 -13.77 9.20
C LYS A 302 -30.15 -13.35 8.83
N THR A 303 -30.48 -12.08 9.01
CA THR A 303 -31.87 -11.57 8.94
C THR A 303 -32.24 -11.02 7.57
N HIS A 304 -31.33 -10.29 6.96
CA HIS A 304 -31.50 -9.58 5.71
C HIS A 304 -30.74 -10.30 4.59
N GLY A 305 -29.49 -10.67 4.86
CA GLY A 305 -28.56 -11.18 3.86
C GLY A 305 -27.91 -10.04 3.08
N VAL A 306 -27.00 -10.38 2.18
CA VAL A 306 -26.30 -9.43 1.30
C VAL A 306 -26.24 -9.96 -0.12
N VAL A 307 -26.12 -9.06 -1.09
CA VAL A 307 -25.87 -9.43 -2.49
C VAL A 307 -24.40 -9.77 -2.76
N SER A 308 -24.12 -10.30 -3.95
CA SER A 308 -22.75 -10.51 -4.42
C SER A 308 -21.98 -9.19 -4.59
N TYR A 309 -20.65 -9.27 -4.52
CA TYR A 309 -19.77 -8.16 -4.85
C TYR A 309 -20.00 -7.65 -6.28
N ALA A 310 -20.28 -8.56 -7.22
CA ALA A 310 -20.60 -8.19 -8.60
C ALA A 310 -21.86 -7.32 -8.69
N CYS A 311 -22.88 -7.62 -7.88
CA CYS A 311 -24.13 -6.85 -7.84
C CYS A 311 -23.93 -5.45 -7.24
N TYR A 312 -23.22 -5.37 -6.11
CA TYR A 312 -22.93 -4.11 -5.43
C TYR A 312 -21.44 -3.97 -5.09
N PRO A 313 -20.60 -3.53 -6.04
CA PRO A 313 -19.16 -3.42 -5.83
C PRO A 313 -18.78 -2.39 -4.76
N SER A 314 -17.64 -2.61 -4.10
CA SER A 314 -17.08 -1.65 -3.14
C SER A 314 -16.82 -0.29 -3.79
N PHE A 315 -17.24 0.79 -3.12
CA PHE A 315 -17.09 2.18 -3.58
C PHE A 315 -17.79 2.47 -4.92
N TRP A 316 -18.85 1.71 -5.24
CA TRP A 316 -19.71 2.01 -6.39
C TRP A 316 -20.21 3.47 -6.32
N ASN A 317 -20.03 4.20 -7.43
CA ASN A 317 -20.34 5.64 -7.62
C ASN A 317 -19.56 6.69 -6.77
N ASP A 318 -18.41 6.34 -6.17
CA ASP A 318 -17.36 7.29 -5.73
C ASP A 318 -17.82 8.51 -4.88
N HIS A 319 -18.85 8.38 -4.04
CA HIS A 319 -19.11 9.36 -2.99
C HIS A 319 -18.21 9.12 -1.76
N LEU A 320 -16.91 9.39 -1.92
CA LEU A 320 -16.01 9.70 -0.80
C LEU A 320 -15.86 11.23 -0.63
N GLU A 321 -16.90 12.01 -0.95
CA GLU A 321 -17.02 13.35 -0.38
C GLU A 321 -17.59 13.23 1.02
N ALA A 322 -16.91 13.88 1.97
CA ALA A 322 -17.04 13.74 3.42
C ALA A 322 -18.42 14.10 4.03
N SER A 323 -19.48 14.22 3.22
CA SER A 323 -20.85 14.51 3.65
C SER A 323 -21.95 13.80 2.86
N GLY A 324 -21.65 12.83 2.00
CA GLY A 324 -22.67 12.06 1.30
C GLY A 324 -23.33 11.05 2.24
N GLU A 325 -24.64 11.13 2.42
CA GLU A 325 -25.43 10.11 3.13
C GLU A 325 -25.10 8.72 2.56
N ASN A 326 -24.80 7.74 3.42
CA ASN A 326 -24.64 6.35 3.01
C ASN A 326 -26.00 5.84 2.50
N HIS A 327 -26.29 6.08 1.23
CA HIS A 327 -27.55 5.66 0.65
C HIS A 327 -27.52 4.15 0.41
N CYS A 328 -28.55 3.46 0.92
CA CYS A 328 -28.74 2.05 0.68
C CYS A 328 -29.48 1.86 -0.65
N TYR A 329 -28.75 1.55 -1.71
CA TYR A 329 -29.34 1.25 -3.02
C TYR A 329 -29.93 -0.16 -3.12
N VAL A 330 -29.51 -1.07 -2.23
CA VAL A 330 -29.90 -2.48 -2.28
C VAL A 330 -30.36 -2.93 -0.91
N SER A 331 -31.67 -2.95 -0.71
CA SER A 331 -32.28 -3.44 0.52
C SER A 331 -33.03 -4.75 0.27
N SER A 332 -33.00 -5.61 1.29
CA SER A 332 -33.80 -6.83 1.33
C SER A 332 -35.01 -6.64 2.24
N GLU A 333 -36.16 -7.17 1.85
CA GLU A 333 -37.25 -7.41 2.77
C GLU A 333 -37.03 -8.74 3.51
N TYR A 334 -37.44 -8.79 4.78
CA TYR A 334 -37.30 -9.98 5.61
C TYR A 334 -37.97 -11.20 4.96
N GLY A 335 -37.21 -12.29 4.78
CA GLY A 335 -37.72 -13.56 4.26
C GLY A 335 -37.72 -13.73 2.72
N LYS A 336 -37.30 -12.73 1.94
CA LYS A 336 -37.16 -12.86 0.46
C LYS A 336 -35.75 -13.30 0.06
N ASN A 337 -35.57 -14.13 -0.98
CA ASN A 337 -34.24 -14.57 -1.42
C ASN A 337 -33.57 -13.64 -2.46
N TYR A 338 -34.22 -12.54 -2.78
CA TYR A 338 -33.78 -11.53 -3.76
C TYR A 338 -34.13 -10.14 -3.25
N THR A 339 -33.46 -9.13 -3.77
CA THR A 339 -33.70 -7.72 -3.41
C THR A 339 -34.93 -7.17 -4.13
N ASN A 340 -35.52 -6.10 -3.59
CA ASN A 340 -36.67 -5.46 -4.24
C ASN A 340 -36.27 -4.66 -5.49
N GLU A 341 -35.05 -4.14 -5.50
CA GLU A 341 -34.48 -3.31 -6.57
C GLU A 341 -33.41 -4.09 -7.36
N PRO A 342 -33.14 -3.74 -8.63
CA PRO A 342 -32.04 -4.33 -9.39
C PRO A 342 -30.67 -3.97 -8.79
N CYS A 343 -29.64 -4.69 -9.23
CA CYS A 343 -28.27 -4.42 -8.82
C CYS A 343 -27.82 -3.01 -9.25
N PRO A 344 -27.08 -2.29 -8.38
CA PRO A 344 -26.44 -1.03 -8.71
C PRO A 344 -25.49 -1.19 -9.91
N ASN A 345 -24.75 -2.30 -9.96
CA ASN A 345 -24.01 -2.66 -11.15
C ASN A 345 -24.96 -3.21 -12.23
N ALA A 346 -25.20 -2.42 -13.27
CA ALA A 346 -26.06 -2.80 -14.39
C ALA A 346 -25.56 -4.00 -15.20
N LEU A 347 -24.31 -4.42 -15.02
CA LEU A 347 -23.74 -5.61 -15.66
C LEU A 347 -24.09 -6.91 -14.94
N GLU A 348 -24.55 -6.83 -13.69
CA GLU A 348 -24.96 -7.99 -12.89
C GLU A 348 -26.49 -8.08 -12.87
N GLU A 349 -27.02 -9.16 -13.42
CA GLU A 349 -28.46 -9.42 -13.44
C GLU A 349 -28.93 -10.10 -12.15
N SER A 350 -28.04 -10.84 -11.48
CA SER A 350 -28.38 -11.59 -10.28
C SER A 350 -28.44 -10.68 -9.05
N ASN A 351 -29.65 -10.45 -8.56
CA ASN A 351 -29.91 -9.75 -7.32
C ASN A 351 -30.16 -10.69 -6.13
N GLN A 352 -29.58 -11.90 -6.21
CA GLN A 352 -29.69 -12.94 -5.20
C GLN A 352 -29.12 -12.49 -3.85
N LEU A 353 -29.83 -12.85 -2.78
CA LEU A 353 -29.40 -12.60 -1.41
C LEU A 353 -28.75 -13.85 -0.80
N TYR A 354 -27.57 -13.65 -0.24
CA TYR A 354 -26.83 -14.63 0.53
C TYR A 354 -27.05 -14.39 2.02
N ARG A 355 -27.48 -15.44 2.73
CA ARG A 355 -27.72 -15.42 4.18
C ARG A 355 -26.89 -16.45 4.89
N CYS A 356 -26.45 -16.12 6.09
CA CYS A 356 -25.90 -17.11 7.00
C CYS A 356 -27.01 -17.70 7.88
N ALA A 357 -26.77 -18.90 8.41
CA ALA A 357 -27.59 -19.48 9.46
C ALA A 357 -27.35 -18.74 10.80
N SER A 358 -27.04 -19.47 11.87
CA SER A 358 -26.68 -18.86 13.15
C SER A 358 -25.18 -18.57 13.24
N HIS A 359 -24.84 -17.41 13.78
CA HIS A 359 -23.48 -17.03 14.18
C HIS A 359 -23.24 -17.37 15.66
N TYR A 360 -21.98 -17.62 16.01
CA TYR A 360 -21.54 -17.96 17.37
C TYR A 360 -20.12 -17.46 17.60
N ARG A 361 -19.72 -17.40 18.87
CA ARG A 361 -18.34 -17.08 19.26
C ARG A 361 -17.51 -18.36 19.32
N VAL A 362 -16.28 -18.33 18.82
CA VAL A 362 -15.30 -19.40 19.07
C VAL A 362 -14.61 -19.10 20.40
N SER A 363 -14.30 -20.12 21.19
CA SER A 363 -13.56 -19.93 22.43
C SER A 363 -12.20 -19.26 22.17
N SER A 364 -11.65 -18.57 23.16
CA SER A 364 -10.32 -17.95 23.05
C SER A 364 -9.17 -18.95 23.14
N LYS A 365 -9.46 -20.26 23.15
CA LYS A 365 -8.46 -21.33 23.14
C LYS A 365 -7.95 -21.56 21.73
N GLU A 366 -6.63 -21.58 21.57
CA GLU A 366 -5.96 -21.80 20.29
C GLU A 366 -6.45 -23.06 19.57
N THR A 367 -6.49 -24.21 20.27
CA THR A 367 -6.94 -25.49 19.70
C THR A 367 -8.38 -25.45 19.17
N ASP A 368 -9.25 -24.65 19.81
CA ASP A 368 -10.65 -24.53 19.38
C ASP A 368 -10.76 -23.65 18.13
N ILE A 369 -9.94 -22.61 18.02
CA ILE A 369 -9.81 -21.77 16.83
C ILE A 369 -9.23 -22.58 15.67
N MET A 370 -8.13 -23.32 15.89
CA MET A 370 -7.53 -24.21 14.89
C MET A 370 -8.55 -25.22 14.38
N LYS A 371 -9.29 -25.86 15.29
CA LYS A 371 -10.33 -26.83 14.93
C LYS A 371 -11.44 -26.21 14.09
N GLU A 372 -11.95 -25.05 14.49
CA GLU A 372 -13.00 -24.37 13.74
C GLU A 372 -12.55 -23.98 12.34
N ILE A 373 -11.31 -23.49 12.20
CA ILE A 373 -10.72 -23.14 10.90
C ILE A 373 -10.56 -24.39 10.03
N MET A 374 -10.03 -25.49 10.57
CA MET A 374 -9.83 -26.73 9.82
C MET A 374 -11.13 -27.41 9.40
N ASP A 375 -12.16 -27.38 10.26
CA ASP A 375 -13.42 -28.08 10.01
C ASP A 375 -14.36 -27.25 9.13
N LYS A 376 -14.34 -25.92 9.24
CA LYS A 376 -15.36 -25.03 8.66
C LYS A 376 -14.83 -23.82 7.90
N GLY A 377 -13.51 -23.70 7.73
CA GLY A 377 -12.89 -22.58 7.04
C GLY A 377 -12.72 -21.32 7.89
N PRO A 378 -12.30 -20.21 7.27
CA PRO A 378 -11.88 -18.99 7.95
C PRO A 378 -12.85 -18.48 9.02
N VAL A 379 -12.31 -17.77 10.01
CA VAL A 379 -13.06 -17.14 11.10
C VAL A 379 -12.74 -15.64 11.15
N GLN A 380 -13.64 -14.85 11.73
CA GLN A 380 -13.40 -13.43 11.95
C GLN A 380 -12.80 -13.18 13.34
N GLY A 381 -11.67 -12.48 13.39
CA GLY A 381 -10.98 -12.08 14.62
C GLY A 381 -11.02 -10.57 14.86
N MET A 382 -10.73 -10.16 16.08
CA MET A 382 -10.51 -8.75 16.47
C MET A 382 -9.19 -8.65 17.20
N VAL A 383 -8.41 -7.63 16.86
CA VAL A 383 -7.14 -7.31 17.50
C VAL A 383 -7.05 -5.80 17.68
N SER A 384 -6.44 -5.36 18.78
CA SER A 384 -6.09 -3.95 18.96
C SER A 384 -4.89 -3.63 18.08
N LEU A 385 -4.95 -2.50 17.37
CA LEU A 385 -3.88 -2.05 16.50
C LEU A 385 -3.23 -0.82 17.10
N GLU A 386 -1.90 -0.83 17.11
CA GLU A 386 -1.04 0.28 17.53
C GLU A 386 -0.46 0.95 16.26
N ASP A 387 0.36 1.98 16.44
CA ASP A 387 0.92 2.80 15.35
C ASP A 387 2.26 2.32 14.78
N ASP A 388 2.73 1.14 15.20
CA ASP A 388 4.03 0.53 14.88
C ASP A 388 4.11 -0.19 13.52
#